data_AF-A0A661J248-F1
#
_entry.id   AF-A0A661J248-F1
#
_cell.length_a   1.000
_cell.length_b   1.000
_cell.length_c   1.000
_cell.angle_alpha   90.00
_cell.angle_beta   90.00
_cell.angle_gamma   90.00
#
_symmetry.space_group_name_H-M   'P 1'
#
loop_
_entity.id
_entity.type
_entity.pdbx_description
1 polymer ?
#
loop_
_entity_poly.entity_id
_entity_poly.type
_entity_poly.pdbx_seq_one_letter_code
_entity_poly.pdbx_strand_id
1 'polypeptide(L)'
;MACHSEDFDCSRCTEAAKKERGCHEPAKRPVVSIGGEKYYRCPVKLIRPWAKWVLGLYRHYRDGHLPYSGGVMDQPAKLMEAFLVVASAIEEETGDKVRNPHSAQGQR
;
A
#
# COMPACT_ATOMS: atom_id res chain seq x y z
N MET A 1 -16.43 -3.10 -6.72
CA MET A 1 -16.33 -2.71 -5.29
C MET A 1 -14.97 -2.06 -5.13
N ALA A 2 -14.93 -0.73 -5.09
CA ALA A 2 -13.67 0.00 -4.87
C ALA A 2 -13.17 -0.34 -3.45
N CYS A 3 -11.89 -0.70 -3.34
CA CYS A 3 -11.27 -1.10 -2.07
C CYS A 3 -10.74 0.16 -1.38
N HIS A 4 -11.47 0.72 -0.42
CA HIS A 4 -10.97 1.84 0.37
C HIS A 4 -10.12 1.33 1.55
N SER A 5 -9.02 2.00 1.85
CA SER A 5 -8.11 1.62 2.94
C SER A 5 -8.79 1.62 4.31
N GLU A 6 -9.83 2.43 4.48
CA GLU A 6 -10.67 2.54 5.68
C GLU A 6 -11.52 1.29 5.93
N ASP A 7 -11.78 0.49 4.90
CA ASP A 7 -12.54 -0.77 5.03
C ASP A 7 -11.73 -1.90 5.66
N PHE A 8 -10.42 -1.71 5.82
CA PHE A 8 -9.45 -2.74 6.18
C PHE A 8 -8.88 -2.54 7.59
N ASP A 9 -9.77 -2.42 8.58
CA ASP A 9 -9.42 -2.44 9.99
C ASP A 9 -9.65 -3.84 10.60
N CYS A 10 -8.56 -4.50 10.99
CA CYS A 10 -8.62 -5.82 11.62
C CYS A 10 -9.39 -5.80 12.95
N SER A 11 -9.41 -4.68 13.68
CA SER A 11 -10.09 -4.55 14.98
C SER A 11 -11.62 -4.52 14.85
N ARG A 12 -12.12 -4.10 13.69
CA ARG A 12 -13.56 -4.02 13.38
C ARG A 12 -14.07 -5.22 12.57
N CYS A 13 -13.21 -6.18 12.29
CA CYS A 13 -13.53 -7.30 11.41
C CYS A 13 -14.25 -8.41 12.17
N THR A 14 -15.50 -8.70 11.80
CA THR A 14 -16.25 -9.86 12.32
C THR A 14 -15.67 -11.17 11.79
N GLU A 15 -15.91 -12.30 12.46
CA GLU A 15 -15.44 -13.62 11.99
C GLU A 15 -15.96 -13.98 10.59
N ALA A 16 -17.19 -13.59 10.27
CA ALA A 16 -17.74 -13.74 8.92
C ALA A 16 -16.96 -12.93 7.88
N ALA A 17 -16.66 -11.66 8.17
CA ALA A 17 -15.87 -10.80 7.30
C ALA A 17 -14.42 -11.30 7.16
N LYS A 18 -13.82 -11.86 8.21
CA LYS A 18 -12.47 -12.46 8.17
C LYS A 18 -12.42 -13.66 7.22
N LYS A 19 -13.47 -14.50 7.22
CA LYS A 19 -13.59 -15.64 6.30
C LYS A 19 -13.78 -15.20 4.86
N GLU A 20 -14.63 -14.21 4.64
CA GLU A 20 -14.92 -13.68 3.30
C GLU A 20 -13.72 -12.96 2.67
N ARG A 21 -12.95 -12.23 3.48
CA ARG A 21 -11.76 -11.49 3.04
C ARG A 21 -10.48 -12.35 3.02
N GLY A 22 -10.57 -13.63 3.36
CA GLY A 22 -9.46 -14.57 3.29
C GLY A 22 -8.32 -14.27 4.28
N CYS A 23 -8.65 -14.03 5.56
CA CYS A 23 -7.69 -13.73 6.62
C CYS A 23 -6.82 -14.93 7.02
N HIS A 24 -7.44 -16.10 7.22
CA HIS A 24 -6.78 -17.34 7.63
C HIS A 24 -6.56 -18.28 6.45
N GLU A 25 -7.58 -18.46 5.62
CA GLU A 25 -7.56 -19.27 4.38
C GLU A 25 -7.81 -18.38 3.14
N PRO A 26 -7.49 -18.82 1.92
CA PRO A 26 -7.89 -18.10 0.72
C PRO A 26 -9.41 -17.94 0.64
N ALA A 27 -9.88 -16.74 0.28
CA ALA A 27 -11.28 -16.45 0.06
C ALA A 27 -11.81 -17.21 -1.16
N LYS A 28 -13.11 -17.53 -1.16
CA LYS A 28 -13.78 -18.16 -2.31
C LYS A 28 -13.89 -17.26 -3.54
N ARG A 29 -13.80 -15.94 -3.33
CA ARG A 29 -13.90 -14.91 -4.37
C ARG A 29 -12.68 -13.99 -4.28
N PRO A 30 -12.24 -13.38 -5.39
CA PRO A 30 -11.16 -12.41 -5.34
C PRO A 30 -11.59 -11.22 -4.48
N VAL A 31 -10.74 -10.86 -3.52
CA VAL A 31 -10.96 -9.77 -2.55
C VAL A 31 -10.55 -8.44 -3.16
N VAL A 32 -9.42 -8.42 -3.90
CA VAL A 32 -8.94 -7.25 -4.63
C VAL A 32 -8.38 -7.68 -5.97
N SER A 33 -8.44 -6.79 -6.97
CA SER A 33 -7.68 -6.92 -8.21
C SER A 33 -6.70 -5.76 -8.34
N ILE A 34 -5.43 -6.07 -8.54
CA ILE A 34 -4.34 -5.10 -8.66
C ILE A 34 -3.62 -5.42 -9.97
N GLY A 35 -3.55 -4.46 -10.90
CA GLY A 35 -2.86 -4.68 -12.19
C GLY A 35 -3.43 -5.82 -13.05
N GLY A 36 -4.72 -6.15 -12.91
CA GLY A 36 -5.35 -7.27 -13.62
C GLY A 36 -5.17 -8.64 -12.95
N GLU A 37 -4.29 -8.75 -11.95
CA GLU A 37 -4.16 -9.93 -11.12
C GLU A 37 -5.26 -9.99 -10.06
N LYS A 38 -5.70 -11.20 -9.73
CA LYS A 38 -6.78 -11.45 -8.76
C LYS A 38 -6.20 -12.01 -7.47
N TYR A 39 -6.43 -11.30 -6.37
CA TYR A 39 -5.94 -11.69 -5.06
C TYR A 39 -7.07 -12.23 -4.19
N TYR A 40 -6.85 -13.40 -3.60
CA TYR A 40 -7.84 -14.13 -2.78
C TYR A 40 -7.55 -13.99 -1.27
N ARG A 41 -6.67 -13.06 -0.90
CA ARG A 41 -6.25 -12.83 0.48
C ARG A 41 -6.50 -11.38 0.87
N CYS A 42 -6.65 -11.15 2.16
CA CYS A 42 -6.83 -9.81 2.69
C CYS A 42 -5.63 -8.92 2.31
N PRO A 43 -5.83 -7.76 1.66
CA PRO A 43 -4.76 -6.86 1.26
C PRO A 43 -3.87 -6.39 2.41
N VAL A 44 -4.42 -6.26 3.63
CA VAL A 44 -3.66 -5.91 4.84
C VAL A 44 -2.54 -6.91 5.12
N LYS A 45 -2.76 -8.20 4.82
CA LYS A 45 -1.75 -9.25 5.01
C LYS A 45 -0.70 -9.25 3.90
N LEU A 46 -0.97 -8.63 2.76
CA LEU A 46 0.02 -8.42 1.69
C LEU A 46 1.00 -7.30 2.07
N ILE A 47 0.52 -6.28 2.78
CA ILE A 47 1.34 -5.16 3.24
C ILE A 47 2.13 -5.56 4.49
N ARG A 48 3.44 -5.73 4.33
CA ARG A 48 4.34 -6.03 5.46
C ARG A 48 4.50 -4.81 6.38
N PRO A 49 4.65 -4.98 7.71
CA PRO A 49 4.82 -3.85 8.64
C PRO A 49 5.98 -2.91 8.29
N TRP A 50 7.10 -3.46 7.81
CA TRP A 50 8.26 -2.66 7.38
C TRP A 50 7.93 -1.72 6.22
N ALA A 51 7.03 -2.12 5.31
CA ALA A 51 6.64 -1.29 4.17
C ALA A 51 5.89 -0.04 4.64
N LYS A 52 4.99 -0.18 5.64
CA LYS A 52 4.31 0.97 6.27
C LYS A 52 5.31 1.92 6.92
N TRP A 53 6.33 1.37 7.57
CA TRP A 53 7.37 2.15 8.20
C TRP A 53 8.20 2.93 7.18
N VAL A 54 8.62 2.30 6.08
CA VAL A 54 9.32 2.96 4.96
C VAL A 54 8.47 4.07 4.36
N LEU A 55 7.17 3.85 4.14
CA LEU A 55 6.27 4.90 3.63
C LEU A 55 6.19 6.10 4.59
N GLY A 56 6.13 5.85 5.90
CA GLY A 56 6.19 6.91 6.91
C GLY A 56 7.51 7.67 6.89
N LEU A 57 8.63 6.97 6.79
CA LEU A 57 9.96 7.58 6.67
C LEU A 57 10.12 8.39 5.38
N TYR A 58 9.60 7.89 4.26
CA TYR A 58 9.64 8.60 2.99
C TYR A 58 8.84 9.91 3.05
N ARG A 59 7.70 9.92 3.77
CA ARG A 59 6.96 11.17 4.04
C ARG A 59 7.81 12.16 4.82
N HIS A 60 8.45 11.73 5.91
CA HIS A 60 9.35 12.60 6.68
C HIS A 60 10.51 13.12 5.83
N TYR A 61 11.14 12.27 5.03
CA TYR A 61 12.20 12.65 4.09
C TYR A 61 11.73 13.72 3.11
N ARG A 62 10.54 13.54 2.51
CA ARG A 62 9.91 14.51 1.61
C ARG A 62 9.62 15.86 2.27
N ASP A 63 9.30 15.85 3.55
CA ASP A 63 9.05 17.04 4.36
C ASP A 63 10.36 17.69 4.87
N GLY A 64 11.53 17.17 4.45
CA GLY A 64 12.85 17.68 4.84
C GLY A 64 13.34 17.16 6.20
N HIS A 65 12.64 16.19 6.79
CA HIS A 65 12.98 15.58 8.07
C HIS A 65 13.69 14.24 7.87
N LEU A 66 14.98 14.20 8.21
CA LEU A 66 15.73 12.95 8.30
C LEU A 66 15.71 12.44 9.74
N PRO A 67 15.42 11.15 9.98
CA PRO A 67 15.55 10.55 11.30
C PRO A 67 16.98 10.71 11.80
N TYR A 68 17.18 11.43 12.90
CA TYR A 68 18.50 11.61 13.48
C TYR A 68 18.79 10.48 14.48
N SER A 69 19.80 9.66 14.17
CA SER A 69 20.39 8.60 15.00
C SER A 69 19.51 7.39 15.38
N GLY A 70 20.15 6.24 15.59
CA GLY A 70 19.51 4.93 15.77
C GLY A 70 19.45 4.11 14.47
N GLY A 71 19.12 2.81 14.58
CA GLY A 71 19.35 1.76 13.56
C GLY A 71 18.78 1.94 12.14
N VAL A 72 18.09 3.05 11.88
CA VAL A 72 17.75 3.55 10.54
C VAL A 72 19.00 3.97 9.76
N MET A 73 19.99 4.54 10.45
CA MET A 73 21.27 4.99 9.89
C MET A 73 22.33 3.89 9.82
N ASP A 74 22.06 2.70 10.37
CA ASP A 74 23.00 1.57 10.31
C ASP A 74 22.99 0.89 8.92
N GLN A 75 21.96 1.13 8.10
CA GLN A 75 21.86 0.65 6.71
C GLN A 75 21.28 1.72 5.78
N PRO A 76 21.95 2.87 5.63
CA PRO A 76 21.39 4.02 4.92
C PRO A 76 21.20 3.70 3.43
N ALA A 77 22.06 2.86 2.84
CA ALA A 77 21.94 2.44 1.45
C ALA A 77 20.60 1.73 1.15
N LYS A 78 20.17 0.77 1.98
CA LYS A 78 18.91 0.04 1.77
C LYS A 78 17.69 0.93 1.97
N LEU A 79 17.78 1.90 2.88
CA LEU A 79 16.70 2.87 3.06
C LEU A 79 16.57 3.77 1.82
N MET A 80 17.69 4.24 1.28
CA MET A 80 17.69 5.04 0.05
C MET A 80 17.17 4.26 -1.15
N GLU A 81 17.55 2.99 -1.31
CA GLU A 81 16.97 2.10 -2.32
C GLU A 81 15.44 2.00 -2.16
N ALA A 82 14.95 1.83 -0.93
CA ALA A 82 13.53 1.77 -0.67
C ALA A 82 12.81 3.10 -1.00
N PHE A 83 13.44 4.25 -0.75
CA PHE A 83 12.92 5.56 -1.13
C PHE A 83 12.86 5.74 -2.64
N LEU A 84 13.85 5.25 -3.38
CA LEU A 84 13.84 5.29 -4.85
C LEU A 84 12.69 4.46 -5.42
N VAL A 85 12.44 3.27 -4.88
CA VAL A 85 11.29 2.44 -5.28
C VAL A 85 9.97 3.16 -5.01
N VAL A 86 9.81 3.78 -3.85
CA VAL A 86 8.60 4.55 -3.52
C VAL A 86 8.44 5.76 -4.44
N ALA A 87 9.52 6.50 -4.72
CA ALA A 87 9.50 7.65 -5.61
C ALA A 87 9.09 7.26 -7.04
N SER A 88 9.72 6.22 -7.59
CA SER A 88 9.40 5.67 -8.92
C SER A 88 7.93 5.25 -9.01
N ALA A 89 7.40 4.55 -8.01
CA ALA A 89 5.99 4.14 -8.01
C ALA A 89 5.03 5.35 -8.01
N ILE A 90 5.35 6.42 -7.28
CA ILE A 90 4.55 7.66 -7.26
C ILE A 90 4.64 8.37 -8.61
N GLU A 91 5.82 8.44 -9.23
CA GLU A 91 6.04 9.05 -10.53
C GLU A 91 5.28 8.32 -11.64
N GLU A 92 5.27 6.99 -11.63
CA GLU A 92 4.47 6.19 -12.57
C GLU A 92 2.98 6.49 -12.42
N GLU A 93 2.46 6.48 -11.19
CA GLU A 93 1.02 6.74 -10.95
C GLU A 93 0.61 8.17 -11.32
N THR A 94 1.49 9.16 -11.07
CA THR A 94 1.22 10.56 -11.41
C THR A 94 1.43 10.85 -12.89
N GLY A 95 2.43 10.25 -13.52
CA GLY A 95 2.70 10.35 -14.95
C GLY A 95 1.59 9.75 -15.81
N ASP A 96 1.01 8.63 -15.38
CA ASP A 96 -0.16 8.02 -16.03
C ASP A 96 -1.41 8.88 -15.92
N LYS A 97 -1.62 9.58 -14.79
CA LYS A 97 -2.73 10.54 -14.63
C LYS A 97 -2.59 11.77 -15.54
N VAL A 98 -1.35 12.21 -15.81
CA VAL A 98 -1.07 13.32 -16.75
C VAL A 98 -1.28 12.89 -18.20
N ARG A 99 -0.95 11.63 -18.54
CA ARG A 99 -1.13 11.09 -19.90
C ARG A 99 -2.56 10.70 -20.24
N ASN A 100 -3.40 10.36 -19.26
CA ASN A 100 -4.79 9.97 -19.51
C ASN A 100 -5.79 10.65 -18.53
N PRO A 101 -6.24 11.88 -18.85
CA PRO A 101 -7.17 12.63 -18.00
C PRO A 101 -8.58 12.03 -17.90
N HIS A 102 -8.91 10.99 -18.67
CA HIS A 102 -10.24 10.36 -18.69
C HIS A 102 -10.48 9.33 -17.56
N SER A 103 -9.47 8.97 -16.76
CA SER A 103 -9.66 8.05 -15.62
C SER A 103 -10.20 8.72 -14.35
N ALA A 104 -10.27 10.06 -14.32
CA ALA A 104 -10.71 10.85 -13.16
C ALA A 104 -12.22 11.12 -13.10
N GLN A 105 -13.00 10.77 -14.13
CA GLN A 105 -14.45 11.01 -14.18
C GLN A 105 -15.21 9.69 -14.30
N GLY A 106 -15.75 9.21 -13.18
CA GLY A 106 -16.53 7.98 -13.18
C GLY A 106 -17.15 7.62 -11.83
N GLN A 107 -17.70 8.59 -11.10
CA GLN A 107 -18.60 8.32 -9.99
C GLN A 107 -19.80 9.29 -10.07
N ARG A 108 -20.88 8.80 -10.69
CA ARG A 108 -22.26 9.21 -10.44
C ARG A 108 -23.06 7.95 -10.13
#